data_AF-A0A429AYZ3-F1
#
_entry.id   AF-A0A429AYZ3-F1
#
_cell.length_a   1.000
_cell.length_b   1.000
_cell.length_c   1.000
_cell.angle_alpha   90.00
_cell.angle_beta   90.00
_cell.angle_gamma   90.00
#
_symmetry.space_group_name_H-M   'P 1'
#
loop_
_entity.id
_entity.type
_entity.pdbx_description
1 polymer ?
#
loop_
_entity_poly.entity_id
_entity_poly.type
_entity_poly.pdbx_seq_one_letter_code
_entity_poly.pdbx_strand_id
1 'polypeptide(L)' 'MSEAMTGGSRTTSGGAEVDELRLRQLLGGLTAVRDGDFRTRLPEDADGLLGEIASVFNGMVDQLS' A
#
# COMPACT_ATOMS: atom_id res chain seq x y z
N MET A 1 -26.46 29.62 -27.75
CA MET A 1 -24.99 29.78 -27.65
C MET A 1 -24.72 30.39 -26.29
N SER A 2 -24.13 29.75 -25.30
CA SER A 2 -23.49 28.44 -25.19
C SER A 2 -23.63 28.00 -23.73
N GLU A 3 -24.10 26.77 -23.54
CA GLU A 3 -23.93 26.05 -22.29
C GLU A 3 -22.47 25.60 -22.23
N ALA A 4 -21.73 26.04 -21.22
CA ALA A 4 -20.42 25.49 -20.90
C ALA A 4 -20.53 24.75 -19.57
N MET A 5 -20.72 23.43 -19.69
CA MET A 5 -20.29 22.45 -18.69
C MET A 5 -18.90 22.83 -18.15
N THR A 6 -18.77 22.94 -16.83
CA THR A 6 -17.49 22.64 -16.18
C THR A 6 -17.74 21.47 -15.24
N GLY A 7 -17.26 20.32 -15.68
CA GLY A 7 -17.42 19.02 -15.04
C GLY A 7 -16.59 18.92 -13.76
N GLY A 8 -17.04 18.01 -12.90
CA GLY A 8 -16.62 17.89 -11.51
C GLY A 8 -15.14 17.59 -11.32
N SER A 9 -14.56 18.34 -10.39
CA SER A 9 -13.31 18.01 -9.70
C SER A 9 -13.56 16.78 -8.80
N ARG A 10 -13.19 15.58 -9.25
CA ARG A 10 -13.28 14.33 -8.47
C ARG A 10 -11.96 13.55 -8.38
N THR A 11 -10.82 14.20 -8.63
CA THR A 11 -9.54 13.49 -8.76
C THR A 11 -8.56 13.85 -7.66
N THR A 12 -8.92 13.61 -6.39
CA THR A 12 -7.94 13.59 -5.28
C THR A 12 -8.25 12.56 -4.19
N SER A 13 -9.52 12.17 -3.98
CA SER A 13 -9.86 11.17 -2.94
C SER A 13 -9.31 9.77 -3.20
N GLY A 14 -9.22 9.34 -4.46
CA GLY A 14 -8.80 7.97 -4.79
C GLY A 14 -7.34 7.65 -4.41
N GLY A 15 -6.46 8.64 -4.32
CA GLY A 15 -5.06 8.42 -3.90
C GLY A 15 -4.95 8.14 -2.40
N ALA A 16 -5.58 8.98 -1.58
CA ALA A 16 -5.52 8.86 -0.12
C ALA A 16 -6.18 7.57 0.41
N GLU A 17 -7.27 7.10 -0.22
CA GLU A 17 -7.90 5.83 0.15
C GLU A 17 -7.02 4.62 -0.19
N VAL A 18 -6.28 4.69 -1.31
CA VAL A 18 -5.31 3.66 -1.69
C VAL A 18 -4.13 3.67 -0.72
N ASP A 19 -3.62 4.85 -0.33
CA ASP A 19 -2.54 4.97 0.65
C ASP A 19 -2.93 4.37 2.01
N GLU A 20 -4.13 4.64 2.51
CA GLU A 20 -4.61 4.07 3.78
C GLU A 20 -4.74 2.54 3.71
N LEU A 21 -5.29 2.00 2.61
CA LEU A 21 -5.40 0.56 2.41
C LEU A 21 -4.01 -0.10 2.46
N ARG A 22 -3.01 0.51 1.84
CA ARG A 22 -1.65 -0.01 1.82
C ARG A 22 -0.97 0.09 3.19
N LEU A 23 -1.18 1.17 3.94
CA LEU A 23 -0.69 1.29 5.31
C LEU A 23 -1.29 0.22 6.23
N ARG A 24 -2.58 -0.09 6.06
CA ARG A 24 -3.24 -1.20 6.78
C ARG A 24 -2.64 -2.55 6.40
N GLN A 25 -2.29 -2.77 5.13
CA GLN A 25 -1.59 -4.00 4.70
C GLN A 25 -0.21 -4.12 5.35
N LEU A 26 0.58 -3.04 5.37
CA LEU A 26 1.87 -2.99 6.06
C LEU A 26 1.72 -3.33 7.55
N LEU A 27 0.74 -2.73 8.23
CA LEU A 27 0.46 -3.03 9.64
C LEU A 27 0.10 -4.51 9.85
N GLY A 28 -0.69 -5.09 8.96
CA GLY A 28 -1.02 -6.52 8.97
C GLY A 28 0.23 -7.40 8.84
N GLY A 29 1.12 -7.09 7.90
CA GLY A 29 2.39 -7.80 7.73
C GLY A 29 3.29 -7.72 8.97
N LEU A 30 3.46 -6.52 9.53
CA LEU A 30 4.26 -6.32 10.75
C LEU A 30 3.67 -7.07 11.96
N THR A 31 2.35 -7.14 12.05
CA THR A 31 1.64 -7.88 13.10
C THR A 31 1.88 -9.39 12.96
N ALA A 32 1.77 -9.93 11.75
CA ALA A 32 2.03 -11.34 11.48
C ALA A 32 3.47 -11.75 11.85
N VAL A 33 4.46 -10.95 11.44
CA VAL A 33 5.88 -11.16 11.77
C VAL A 33 6.12 -11.12 13.28
N ARG A 34 5.49 -10.17 14.00
CA ARG A 34 5.54 -10.12 15.47
C ARG A 34 4.98 -11.40 16.10
N ASP A 35 3.91 -11.93 15.54
CA ASP A 35 3.24 -13.14 16.03
C ASP A 35 3.96 -14.44 15.59
N GLY A 36 5.07 -14.32 14.85
CA GLY A 36 5.91 -15.43 14.40
C GLY A 36 5.49 -16.04 13.06
N ASP A 37 4.57 -15.41 12.33
CA ASP A 37 4.16 -15.81 10.99
C ASP A 37 5.00 -15.09 9.92
N PHE A 38 6.07 -15.76 9.50
CA PHE A 38 6.97 -15.32 8.43
C PHE A 38 6.56 -15.86 7.05
N ARG A 39 5.30 -16.25 6.85
CA ARG A 39 4.78 -16.60 5.53
C ARG A 39 4.07 -15.44 4.85
N THR A 40 3.77 -14.38 5.60
CA THR A 40 3.11 -13.18 5.08
C THR A 40 4.09 -12.35 4.25
N ARG A 41 3.69 -11.98 3.03
CA ARG A 41 4.43 -11.06 2.15
C ARG A 41 3.59 -9.84 1.80
N LEU A 42 4.24 -8.71 1.67
CA LEU A 42 3.62 -7.47 1.19
C LEU A 42 3.66 -7.39 -0.34
N PRO A 43 2.65 -6.78 -0.97
CA PRO A 43 2.63 -6.59 -2.42
C PRO A 43 3.73 -5.59 -2.84
N GLU A 44 4.56 -6.00 -3.80
CA GLU A 44 5.68 -5.20 -4.32
C GLU A 44 5.25 -4.21 -5.42
N ASP A 45 4.01 -4.33 -5.93
CA ASP A 45 3.42 -3.42 -6.93
C ASP A 45 2.96 -2.07 -6.32
N ALA A 46 3.69 -1.58 -5.33
CA ALA A 46 3.48 -0.26 -4.74
C ALA A 46 4.54 0.70 -5.26
N ASP A 47 4.13 1.83 -5.81
CA ASP A 47 5.06 2.87 -6.21
C ASP A 47 5.59 3.67 -5.01
N GLY A 48 6.81 4.20 -5.17
CA GLY A 48 7.46 5.06 -4.17
C GLY A 48 7.89 4.33 -2.89
N LEU A 49 7.87 5.05 -1.77
CA LEU A 49 8.40 4.59 -0.47
C LEU A 49 7.77 3.27 0.00
N LEU A 50 6.50 3.04 -0.33
CA LEU A 50 5.78 1.85 0.08
C LEU A 50 6.30 0.58 -0.62
N GLY A 51 6.69 0.68 -1.90
CA GLY A 51 7.35 -0.42 -2.62
C GLY A 51 8.72 -0.74 -2.03
N GLU A 52 9.48 0.29 -1.66
CA GLU A 52 10.76 0.11 -0.96
C GLU A 52 10.58 -0.60 0.39
N ILE A 53 9.58 -0.19 1.19
CA ILE A 53 9.23 -0.85 2.45
C ILE A 53 8.81 -2.31 2.20
N ALA A 54 7.99 -2.58 1.20
CA ALA A 54 7.54 -3.93 0.87
C ALA A 54 8.71 -4.84 0.50
N SER A 55 9.67 -4.35 -0.30
CA SER A 55 10.87 -5.09 -0.68
C SER A 55 11.75 -5.42 0.54
N VAL A 56 12.03 -4.45 1.41
CA VAL A 56 12.81 -4.67 2.63
C VAL A 56 12.09 -5.64 3.58
N PHE A 57 10.79 -5.47 3.80
CA PHE A 57 9.99 -6.37 4.62
C PHE A 57 10.04 -7.80 4.10
N ASN A 58 9.78 -8.01 2.81
CA ASN A 58 9.79 -9.33 2.19
C ASN A 58 11.18 -9.98 2.28
N GLY A 59 12.25 -9.19 2.09
CA GLY A 59 13.63 -9.67 2.23
C GLY A 59 13.99 -10.09 3.66
N MET A 60 13.45 -9.41 4.69
CA MET A 60 13.61 -9.84 6.09
C MET A 60 12.85 -11.12 6.38
N VAL A 61 11.61 -11.22 5.87
CA VAL A 61 10.76 -12.41 6.03
C VAL A 61 11.39 -13.65 5.38
N ASP A 62 11.99 -13.49 4.20
CA ASP A 62 12.69 -14.56 3.48
C ASP A 62 13.88 -15.14 4.26
N GLN A 63 14.59 -14.31 5.03
CA GLN A 63 15.71 -14.74 5.87
C GLN A 63 15.28 -15.48 7.16
N LEU A 64 14.00 -15.39 7.53
CA LEU A 64 13.45 -15.94 8.78
C LEU A 64 12.58 -17.20 8.57
N SER A 65 12.23 -17.53 7.31
CA SER A 65 11.54 -18.78 6.92
C SER A 65 12.51 -19.96 6.77
#